data_AF-A0A8J7MVL2-F1
#
_entry.id   AF-A0A8J7MVL2-F1
#
_cell.length_a   1.000
_cell.length_b   1.000
_cell.length_c   1.000
_cell.angle_alpha   90.00
_cell.angle_beta   90.00
_cell.angle_gamma   90.00
#
_symmetry.space_group_name_H-M   'P 1'
#
loop_
_entity.id
_entity.type
_entity.pdbx_description
1 polymer ?
#
loop_
_entity_poly.entity_id
_entity_poly.type
_entity_poly.pdbx_seq_one_letter_code
_entity_poly.pdbx_strand_id
1 'polypeptide(L)'
;MNDKDRARMLEAEIGKRDRLIRAFVTKDDGPRRGRKASHLQYALNVTHYPLTEFGMAEGRKIALPKTLADIAKTIGREGALRLAEGLLRQRTGKRAYRRQIYIPSGAYSPDHPVVACIGMEMAMMLQDEWANCIIEVPKLQDFQVGYRAHVAAKMIEAGETPEDVAACGVISKSAANQIASHIDCAFAHEDQGKDDDQAAAGGREDERRNNV
;
A
#
# COMPACT_ATOMS: atom_id res chain seq x y z
N MET A 1 -52.07 37.04 -15.24
CA MET A 1 -51.73 35.72 -14.68
C MET A 1 -52.52 35.56 -13.41
N ASN A 2 -53.44 34.58 -13.35
CA ASN A 2 -54.37 34.45 -12.23
C ASN A 2 -53.59 33.99 -10.99
N ASP A 3 -54.02 34.38 -9.79
CA ASP A 3 -53.40 33.94 -8.53
C ASP A 3 -53.41 32.42 -8.40
N LYS A 4 -54.40 31.74 -9.01
CA LYS A 4 -54.45 30.28 -9.15
C LYS A 4 -53.29 29.72 -9.98
N ASP A 5 -52.84 30.43 -11.01
CA ASP A 5 -51.73 30.00 -11.87
C ASP A 5 -50.38 30.20 -11.15
N ARG A 6 -50.25 31.28 -10.37
CA ARG A 6 -49.09 31.52 -9.51
C ARG A 6 -48.97 30.46 -8.42
N ALA A 7 -50.09 30.07 -7.80
CA ALA A 7 -50.11 29.01 -6.79
C ALA A 7 -49.63 27.66 -7.37
N ARG A 8 -50.14 27.26 -8.54
CA ARG A 8 -49.70 26.02 -9.21
C ARG A 8 -48.22 26.04 -9.58
N MET A 9 -47.70 27.19 -10.01
CA MET A 9 -46.30 27.33 -10.35
C MET A 9 -45.40 27.18 -9.12
N LEU A 10 -45.79 27.78 -8.00
CA LEU A 10 -45.11 27.65 -6.71
C LEU A 10 -45.16 26.21 -6.18
N GLU A 11 -46.30 25.53 -6.26
CA GLU A 11 -46.43 24.12 -5.87
C GLU A 11 -45.51 23.21 -6.70
N ALA A 12 -45.41 23.46 -8.01
CA ALA A 12 -44.50 22.73 -8.89
C ALA A 12 -43.03 22.98 -8.54
N GLU A 13 -42.68 24.20 -8.14
CA GLU A 13 -41.32 24.58 -7.75
C GLU A 13 -40.94 24.01 -6.38
N ILE A 14 -41.86 24.02 -5.41
CA ILE A 14 -41.72 23.34 -4.12
C ILE A 14 -41.53 21.83 -4.34
N GLY A 15 -42.34 21.20 -5.20
CA GLY A 15 -42.19 19.78 -5.52
C GLY A 15 -40.88 19.41 -6.25
N LYS A 16 -40.28 20.36 -6.99
CA LYS A 16 -38.92 20.21 -7.55
C LYS A 16 -37.86 20.34 -6.46
N ARG A 17 -37.98 21.33 -5.57
CA ARG A 17 -37.07 21.52 -4.42
C ARG A 17 -37.12 20.32 -3.49
N ASP A 18 -38.29 19.79 -3.15
CA ASP A 18 -38.42 18.62 -2.29
C ASP A 18 -37.82 17.36 -2.90
N ARG A 19 -37.88 17.21 -4.23
CA ARG A 19 -37.18 16.14 -4.95
C ARG A 19 -35.66 16.30 -4.88
N LEU A 20 -35.16 17.53 -5.03
CA LEU A 20 -33.73 17.82 -4.92
C LEU A 20 -33.22 17.64 -3.49
N ILE A 21 -33.98 18.10 -2.49
CA ILE A 21 -33.68 17.91 -1.07
C ILE A 21 -33.72 16.42 -0.74
N ARG A 22 -34.72 15.65 -1.19
CA ARG A 22 -34.71 14.20 -1.02
C ARG A 22 -33.53 13.54 -1.71
N ALA A 23 -33.20 13.91 -2.94
CA ALA A 23 -32.04 13.37 -3.64
C ALA A 23 -30.71 13.75 -2.97
N PHE A 24 -30.66 14.85 -2.23
CA PHE A 24 -29.49 15.29 -1.46
C PHE A 24 -29.42 14.61 -0.08
N VAL A 25 -30.57 14.42 0.58
CA VAL A 25 -30.71 13.72 1.87
C VAL A 25 -30.55 12.20 1.71
N THR A 26 -30.99 11.60 0.60
CA THR A 26 -30.70 10.19 0.29
C THR A 26 -29.33 9.98 -0.33
N LYS A 27 -28.65 11.07 -0.72
CA LYS A 27 -27.19 11.15 -0.83
C LYS A 27 -26.56 11.42 0.54
N ASP A 28 -27.16 10.89 1.59
CA ASP A 28 -26.36 10.33 2.65
C ASP A 28 -25.36 9.37 1.98
N ASP A 29 -24.11 9.83 1.91
CA ASP A 29 -22.95 8.99 2.19
C ASP A 29 -23.16 8.40 3.60
N GLY A 30 -24.19 7.56 3.75
CA GLY A 30 -24.42 6.78 4.96
C GLY A 30 -23.08 6.12 5.26
N PRO A 31 -22.60 6.18 6.52
CA PRO A 31 -21.20 5.97 6.87
C PRO A 31 -20.72 4.76 6.10
N ARG A 32 -19.91 4.98 5.04
CA ARG A 32 -19.53 3.95 4.02
C ARG A 32 -19.47 2.64 4.75
N ARG A 33 -20.52 1.80 4.62
CA ARG A 33 -20.85 0.71 5.59
C ARG A 33 -19.58 0.34 6.26
N GLY A 34 -19.37 0.82 7.50
CA GLY A 34 -18.09 0.73 8.15
C GLY A 34 -17.62 -0.69 7.91
N ARG A 35 -16.66 -0.86 6.97
CA ARG A 35 -15.94 -2.11 6.85
C ARG A 35 -15.31 -2.09 8.21
N LYS A 36 -15.93 -2.81 9.15
CA LYS A 36 -15.32 -3.09 10.44
C LYS A 36 -13.93 -3.50 10.00
N ALA A 37 -12.93 -2.66 10.33
CA ALA A 37 -11.55 -3.01 10.10
C ALA A 37 -11.48 -4.46 10.54
N SER A 38 -11.22 -5.38 9.59
CA SER A 38 -11.44 -6.79 9.87
C SER A 38 -10.69 -7.10 11.16
N HIS A 39 -11.16 -8.04 11.96
CA HIS A 39 -10.47 -8.42 13.20
C HIS A 39 -8.96 -8.65 12.96
N LEU A 40 -8.59 -9.01 11.71
CA LEU A 40 -7.24 -9.09 11.17
C LEU A 40 -6.50 -7.75 10.89
N GLN A 41 -7.15 -6.65 10.53
CA GLN A 41 -6.51 -5.32 10.51
C GLN A 41 -6.05 -4.90 11.92
N TYR A 42 -6.83 -5.27 12.96
CA TYR A 42 -6.41 -5.14 14.35
C TYR A 42 -5.36 -6.19 14.76
N ALA A 43 -5.47 -7.44 14.30
CA ALA A 43 -4.52 -8.51 14.61
C ALA A 43 -3.12 -8.28 13.99
N LEU A 44 -3.06 -7.61 12.83
CA LEU A 44 -1.80 -7.17 12.22
C LEU A 44 -1.16 -6.00 13.00
N ASN A 45 -1.89 -5.36 13.92
CA ASN A 45 -1.45 -4.17 14.67
C ASN A 45 -0.90 -3.03 13.78
N VAL A 46 -1.32 -3.00 12.51
CA VAL A 46 -0.86 -2.03 11.53
C VAL A 46 -1.88 -0.91 11.45
N THR A 47 -1.76 0.07 12.34
CA THR A 47 -2.57 1.30 12.26
C THR A 47 -2.31 2.05 10.94
N HIS A 48 -1.14 1.86 10.30
CA HIS A 48 -0.70 2.48 9.06
C HIS A 48 0.25 1.54 8.29
N TYR A 49 0.10 1.40 6.97
CA TYR A 49 1.00 0.57 6.16
C TYR A 49 2.49 0.94 6.39
N PRO A 50 3.34 0.04 6.96
CA PRO A 50 4.75 0.28 7.22
C PRO A 50 5.55 0.17 5.91
N LEU A 51 5.32 1.14 5.03
CA LEU A 51 5.84 1.11 3.66
C LEU A 51 7.36 1.28 3.63
N THR A 52 7.91 2.00 4.61
CA THR A 52 9.35 2.15 4.79
C THR A 52 9.99 0.80 5.09
N GLU A 53 9.53 0.11 6.13
CA GLU A 53 10.06 -1.17 6.57
C GLU A 53 9.94 -2.21 5.44
N PHE A 54 8.75 -2.29 4.83
CA PHE A 54 8.54 -3.15 3.67
C PHE A 54 9.46 -2.78 2.51
N GLY A 55 9.58 -1.49 2.18
CA GLY A 55 10.40 -1.01 1.07
C GLY A 55 11.91 -1.18 1.27
N MET A 56 12.34 -1.40 2.51
CA MET A 56 13.71 -1.74 2.89
C MET A 56 13.98 -3.25 2.94
N ALA A 57 12.95 -4.06 3.18
CA ALA A 57 13.02 -5.51 3.23
C ALA A 57 12.46 -6.16 1.96
N GLU A 58 11.30 -6.81 2.02
CA GLU A 58 10.73 -7.62 0.93
C GLU A 58 10.38 -6.78 -0.31
N GLY A 59 10.03 -5.51 -0.11
CA GLY A 59 9.77 -4.50 -1.14
C GLY A 59 11.03 -3.81 -1.69
N ARG A 60 12.24 -4.25 -1.33
CA ARG A 60 13.52 -3.66 -1.83
C ARG A 60 13.59 -3.56 -3.35
N LYS A 61 13.04 -4.54 -4.06
CA LYS A 61 13.07 -4.64 -5.53
C LYS A 61 12.11 -3.66 -6.22
N ILE A 62 11.16 -3.08 -5.48
CA ILE A 62 10.21 -2.10 -6.03
C ILE A 62 10.97 -0.81 -6.31
N ALA A 63 10.89 -0.34 -7.56
CA ALA A 63 11.53 0.90 -7.97
C ALA A 63 10.90 2.11 -7.26
N LEU A 64 11.73 3.08 -6.88
CA LEU A 64 11.22 4.36 -6.39
C LEU A 64 10.67 5.17 -7.57
N PRO A 65 9.53 5.88 -7.39
CA PRO A 65 9.12 6.92 -8.31
C PRO A 65 10.25 7.94 -8.52
N LYS A 66 10.37 8.49 -9.74
CA LYS A 66 11.51 9.34 -10.15
C LYS A 66 11.90 10.40 -9.10
N THR A 67 10.94 11.21 -8.64
CA THR A 67 11.20 12.25 -7.63
C THR A 67 11.80 11.68 -6.33
N LEU A 68 11.29 10.53 -5.86
CA LEU A 68 11.82 9.88 -4.66
C LEU A 68 13.16 9.21 -4.92
N ALA A 69 13.40 8.71 -6.13
CA ALA A 69 14.71 8.20 -6.52
C ALA A 69 15.75 9.32 -6.51
N ASP A 70 15.39 10.54 -6.94
CA ASP A 70 16.28 11.70 -6.88
C ASP A 70 16.53 12.15 -5.43
N ILE A 71 15.50 12.22 -4.60
CA ILE A 71 15.66 12.47 -3.14
C ILE A 71 16.53 11.39 -2.48
N ALA A 72 16.36 10.12 -2.87
CA ALA A 72 17.12 9.01 -2.31
C ALA A 72 18.62 9.08 -2.63
N LYS A 73 19.04 9.85 -3.65
CA LYS A 73 20.47 10.14 -3.88
C LYS A 73 21.05 11.03 -2.78
N THR A 74 20.23 11.90 -2.19
CA THR A 74 20.63 12.83 -1.13
C THR A 74 20.53 12.18 0.25
N ILE A 75 19.37 11.62 0.61
CA ILE A 75 19.08 11.15 1.99
C ILE A 75 18.95 9.63 2.11
N GLY A 76 19.31 8.90 1.05
CA GLY A 76 19.16 7.45 0.99
C GLY A 76 17.71 7.00 0.73
N ARG A 77 17.57 5.73 0.35
CA ARG A 77 16.26 5.09 0.07
C ARG A 77 15.35 5.12 1.29
N GLU A 78 15.87 4.81 2.47
CA GLU A 78 15.10 4.80 3.71
C GLU A 78 14.56 6.19 4.03
N GLY A 79 15.42 7.22 4.00
CA GLY A 79 15.01 8.61 4.22
C GLY A 79 13.92 9.05 3.23
N ALA A 80 14.07 8.72 1.95
CA ALA A 80 13.06 9.03 0.94
C ALA A 80 11.70 8.34 1.21
N LEU A 81 11.72 7.06 1.62
CA LEU A 81 10.51 6.32 1.97
C LEU A 81 9.87 6.86 3.26
N ARG A 82 10.67 7.15 4.30
CA ARG A 82 10.19 7.77 5.55
C ARG A 82 9.58 9.14 5.31
N LEU A 83 10.17 9.96 4.44
CA LEU A 83 9.60 11.24 4.04
C LEU A 83 8.23 11.03 3.37
N ALA A 84 8.17 10.13 2.40
CA ALA A 84 6.94 9.86 1.67
C ALA A 84 5.84 9.29 2.57
N GLU A 85 6.18 8.41 3.50
CA GLU A 85 5.26 7.80 4.44
C GLU A 85 4.83 8.76 5.55
N GLY A 86 5.76 9.50 6.17
CA GLY A 86 5.46 10.47 7.23
C GLY A 86 4.52 11.58 6.75
N LEU A 87 4.71 12.05 5.51
CA LEU A 87 3.80 13.00 4.87
C LEU A 87 2.41 12.41 4.55
N LEU A 88 2.25 11.08 4.49
CA LEU A 88 0.93 10.45 4.48
C LEU A 88 0.27 10.53 5.85
N ARG A 89 1.04 10.32 6.93
CA ARG A 89 0.56 10.27 8.31
C ARG A 89 0.11 11.65 8.83
N GLN A 90 0.82 12.71 8.49
CA GLN A 90 0.55 14.07 8.98
C GLN A 90 -0.71 14.74 8.38
N ARG A 91 -1.56 14.01 7.64
CA ARG A 91 -2.70 14.59 6.89
C ARG A 91 -4.06 14.22 7.48
N THR A 92 -4.50 15.00 8.45
CA THR A 92 -5.89 15.01 8.96
C THR A 92 -6.77 16.13 8.34
N GLY A 93 -6.29 16.84 7.31
CA GLY A 93 -6.98 18.03 6.75
C GLY A 93 -7.71 17.85 5.41
N LYS A 94 -8.64 18.78 5.10
CA LYS A 94 -9.53 18.85 3.90
C LYS A 94 -8.85 18.79 2.52
N ARG A 95 -7.51 18.87 2.46
CA ARG A 95 -6.73 18.85 1.21
C ARG A 95 -5.77 17.66 1.21
N ALA A 96 -6.27 16.45 1.35
CA ALA A 96 -5.47 15.21 1.38
C ALA A 96 -4.69 14.90 0.06
N TYR A 97 -4.91 15.69 -1.01
CA TYR A 97 -4.30 15.47 -2.33
C TYR A 97 -3.01 16.28 -2.61
N ARG A 98 -2.71 17.35 -1.87
CA ARG A 98 -1.52 18.20 -2.09
C ARG A 98 -0.23 17.61 -1.49
N ARG A 99 0.48 16.71 -2.15
CA ARG A 99 1.71 16.11 -1.59
C ARG A 99 2.96 16.96 -1.83
N GLN A 100 2.75 18.26 -1.95
CA GLN A 100 3.83 19.19 -2.20
C GLN A 100 4.40 19.64 -0.87
N ILE A 101 5.72 19.64 -0.79
CA ILE A 101 6.48 20.08 0.37
C ILE A 101 7.47 21.14 -0.08
N TYR A 102 7.46 22.26 0.64
CA TYR A 102 8.46 23.29 0.45
C TYR A 102 9.70 22.99 1.30
N ILE A 103 10.86 23.10 0.67
CA ILE A 103 12.17 22.97 1.31
C ILE A 103 12.74 24.39 1.47
N PRO A 104 12.75 24.95 2.70
CA PRO A 104 13.28 26.29 2.94
C PRO A 104 14.81 26.30 2.79
N SER A 105 15.39 27.44 2.38
CA SER A 105 16.85 27.64 2.39
C SER A 105 17.45 27.95 3.77
N GLY A 106 16.63 28.09 4.80
CA GLY A 106 17.05 28.35 6.18
C GLY A 106 16.93 27.11 7.06
N ALA A 107 17.69 27.08 8.15
CA ALA A 107 17.74 25.94 9.06
C ALA A 107 16.34 25.49 9.50
N TYR A 108 16.10 24.18 9.47
CA TYR A 108 14.87 23.61 9.97
C TYR A 108 14.71 23.84 11.47
N SER A 109 13.50 24.22 11.88
CA SER A 109 13.08 24.07 13.27
C SER A 109 12.98 22.57 13.62
N PRO A 110 13.33 22.15 14.85
CA PRO A 110 13.09 20.78 15.32
C PRO A 110 11.66 20.30 15.12
N ASP A 111 10.68 21.21 15.17
CA ASP A 111 9.26 20.92 14.99
C ASP A 111 8.81 20.91 13.52
N HIS A 112 9.73 21.09 12.57
CA HIS A 112 9.38 21.15 11.16
C HIS A 112 8.87 19.78 10.66
N PRO A 113 7.80 19.71 9.84
CA PRO A 113 7.23 18.46 9.34
C PRO A 113 8.25 17.51 8.69
N VAL A 114 9.22 18.04 7.93
CA VAL A 114 10.34 17.25 7.35
C VAL A 114 11.14 16.57 8.46
N VAL A 115 11.59 17.33 9.46
CA VAL A 115 12.39 16.84 10.58
C VAL A 115 11.63 15.76 11.35
N ALA A 116 10.33 15.96 11.57
CA ALA A 116 9.49 14.94 12.20
C ALA A 116 9.37 13.63 11.40
N CYS A 117 9.57 13.66 10.08
CA CYS A 117 9.50 12.46 9.23
C CYS A 117 10.86 11.75 9.11
N ILE A 118 11.95 12.49 8.90
CA ILE A 118 13.27 11.93 8.53
C ILE A 118 14.40 12.25 9.51
N GLY A 119 14.13 13.01 10.58
CA GLY A 119 15.14 13.49 11.52
C GLY A 119 15.88 14.74 11.03
N MET A 120 16.59 15.40 11.96
CA MET A 120 17.26 16.69 11.69
C MET A 120 18.39 16.53 10.67
N GLU A 121 19.22 15.50 10.81
CA GLU A 121 20.39 15.28 9.95
C GLU A 121 20.00 15.12 8.47
N MET A 122 19.08 14.20 8.17
CA MET A 122 18.60 14.00 6.80
C MET A 122 17.84 15.22 6.27
N ALA A 123 17.11 15.94 7.15
CA ALA A 123 16.46 17.17 6.76
C ALA A 123 17.49 18.22 6.32
N MET A 124 18.56 18.43 7.07
CA MET A 124 19.64 19.36 6.69
C MET A 124 20.30 18.96 5.36
N MET A 125 20.61 17.67 5.15
CA MET A 125 21.13 17.19 3.86
C MET A 125 20.16 17.47 2.70
N LEU A 126 18.86 17.26 2.93
CA LEU A 126 17.82 17.55 1.94
C LEU A 126 17.73 19.06 1.65
N GLN A 127 17.87 19.91 2.66
CA GLN A 127 17.91 21.36 2.51
C GLN A 127 19.11 21.80 1.68
N ASP A 128 20.31 21.28 1.96
CA ASP A 128 21.54 21.71 1.28
C ASP A 128 21.44 21.50 -0.24
N GLU A 129 20.84 20.40 -0.67
CA GLU A 129 20.71 20.05 -2.10
C GLU A 129 19.42 20.61 -2.74
N TRP A 130 18.32 20.71 -1.99
CA TRP A 130 16.99 21.05 -2.53
C TRP A 130 16.40 22.35 -1.99
N ALA A 131 17.22 23.27 -1.45
CA ALA A 131 16.78 24.55 -0.94
C ALA A 131 15.90 25.34 -1.93
N ASN A 132 14.90 26.05 -1.39
CA ASN A 132 13.95 26.89 -2.13
C ASN A 132 13.13 26.16 -3.20
N CYS A 133 12.98 24.84 -3.08
CA CYS A 133 12.19 24.04 -4.01
C CYS A 133 10.86 23.60 -3.40
N ILE A 134 9.84 23.48 -4.27
CA ILE A 134 8.59 22.79 -3.96
C ILE A 134 8.68 21.41 -4.61
N ILE A 135 8.75 20.38 -3.78
CA ILE A 135 8.84 19.00 -4.23
C ILE A 135 7.46 18.38 -4.17
N GLU A 136 6.99 17.80 -5.27
CA GLU A 136 5.82 16.92 -5.24
C GLU A 136 6.24 15.50 -4.84
N VAL A 137 5.75 15.05 -3.69
CA VAL A 137 6.00 13.71 -3.17
C VAL A 137 4.96 12.74 -3.73
N PRO A 138 5.34 11.81 -4.60
CA PRO A 138 4.38 10.94 -5.29
C PRO A 138 3.67 9.97 -4.34
N LYS A 139 2.64 9.29 -4.87
CA LYS A 139 2.07 8.14 -4.17
C LYS A 139 2.97 6.93 -4.32
N LEU A 140 3.28 6.29 -3.19
CA LEU A 140 3.92 4.98 -3.15
C LEU A 140 2.91 3.87 -3.51
N GLN A 141 2.22 4.01 -4.65
CA GLN A 141 1.15 3.09 -5.06
C GLN A 141 1.69 1.67 -5.22
N ASP A 142 2.85 1.52 -5.87
CA ASP A 142 3.46 0.20 -6.10
C ASP A 142 3.88 -0.47 -4.79
N PHE A 143 4.38 0.30 -3.82
CA PHE A 143 4.68 -0.22 -2.48
C PHE A 143 3.42 -0.60 -1.73
N GLN A 144 2.32 0.16 -1.87
CA GLN A 144 1.04 -0.21 -1.25
C GLN A 144 0.48 -1.50 -1.85
N VAL A 145 0.57 -1.66 -3.17
CA VAL A 145 0.15 -2.89 -3.85
C VAL A 145 1.04 -4.06 -3.43
N GLY A 146 2.37 -3.89 -3.46
CA GLY A 146 3.33 -4.89 -3.06
C GLY A 146 3.17 -5.31 -1.60
N TYR A 147 2.98 -4.36 -0.69
CA TYR A 147 2.76 -4.64 0.73
C TYR A 147 1.46 -5.41 0.96
N ARG A 148 0.37 -5.05 0.27
CA ARG A 148 -0.90 -5.78 0.37
C ARG A 148 -0.77 -7.20 -0.16
N ALA A 149 -0.04 -7.39 -1.26
CA ALA A 149 0.25 -8.72 -1.78
C ALA A 149 1.10 -9.54 -0.80
N HIS A 150 2.12 -8.93 -0.19
CA HIS A 150 2.96 -9.56 0.84
C HIS A 150 2.16 -10.03 2.06
N VAL A 151 1.29 -9.16 2.58
CA VAL A 151 0.39 -9.52 3.70
C VAL A 151 -0.55 -10.65 3.30
N ALA A 152 -1.13 -10.58 2.10
CA ALA A 152 -2.01 -11.64 1.60
C ALA A 152 -1.29 -12.98 1.46
N ALA A 153 -0.06 -12.98 0.94
CA ALA A 153 0.76 -14.18 0.84
C ALA A 153 1.01 -14.79 2.23
N LYS A 154 1.44 -13.98 3.21
CA LYS A 154 1.64 -14.46 4.59
C LYS A 154 0.39 -15.05 5.23
N MET A 155 -0.79 -14.50 4.92
CA MET A 155 -2.05 -15.06 5.42
C MET A 155 -2.35 -16.42 4.79
N ILE A 156 -2.15 -16.56 3.48
CA ILE A 156 -2.35 -17.83 2.76
C ILE A 156 -1.35 -18.89 3.26
N GLU A 157 -0.09 -18.52 3.44
CA GLU A 157 0.94 -19.40 4.02
C GLU A 157 0.60 -19.84 5.45
N ALA A 158 -0.12 -19.02 6.21
CA ALA A 158 -0.65 -19.37 7.53
C ALA A 158 -1.89 -20.28 7.48
N GLY A 159 -2.37 -20.64 6.29
CA GLY A 159 -3.52 -21.51 6.07
C GLY A 159 -4.86 -20.79 5.90
N GLU A 160 -4.87 -19.46 5.80
CA GLU A 160 -6.10 -18.70 5.52
C GLU A 160 -6.57 -18.92 4.08
N THR A 161 -7.89 -19.01 3.88
CA THR A 161 -8.42 -19.17 2.53
C THR A 161 -8.34 -17.85 1.76
N PRO A 162 -8.24 -17.87 0.41
CA PRO A 162 -8.30 -16.66 -0.40
C PRO A 162 -9.57 -15.82 -0.19
N GLU A 163 -10.65 -16.46 0.26
CA GLU A 163 -11.92 -15.81 0.58
C GLU A 163 -11.83 -14.98 1.87
N ASP A 164 -11.19 -15.52 2.90
CA ASP A 164 -10.94 -14.84 4.17
C ASP A 164 -9.98 -13.67 4.00
N VAL A 165 -8.92 -13.85 3.20
CA VAL A 165 -7.98 -12.77 2.83
C VAL A 165 -8.69 -11.63 2.10
N ALA A 166 -9.58 -11.96 1.16
CA ALA A 166 -10.37 -10.95 0.44
C ALA A 166 -11.39 -10.26 1.36
N ALA A 167 -12.01 -11.00 2.29
CA ALA A 167 -12.92 -10.46 3.28
C ALA A 167 -12.24 -9.46 4.23
N CYS A 168 -10.94 -9.62 4.48
CA CYS A 168 -10.13 -8.65 5.21
C CYS A 168 -9.91 -7.33 4.47
N GLY A 169 -10.24 -7.27 3.18
CA GLY A 169 -10.15 -6.06 2.36
C GLY A 169 -8.71 -5.64 2.04
N VAL A 170 -7.75 -6.55 2.20
CA VAL A 170 -6.33 -6.33 1.87
C VAL A 170 -6.16 -6.24 0.35
N ILE A 171 -6.74 -7.20 -0.38
CA ILE A 171 -6.75 -7.30 -1.85
C ILE A 171 -8.11 -7.82 -2.35
N SER A 172 -8.30 -7.86 -3.67
CA SER A 172 -9.50 -8.47 -4.28
C SER A 172 -9.44 -10.00 -4.21
N LYS A 173 -10.60 -10.66 -4.27
CA LYS A 173 -10.68 -12.15 -4.32
C LYS A 173 -9.88 -12.73 -5.49
N SER A 174 -9.95 -12.11 -6.66
CA SER A 174 -9.17 -12.52 -7.84
C SER A 174 -7.67 -12.47 -7.58
N ALA A 175 -7.18 -11.39 -6.96
CA ALA A 175 -5.77 -11.27 -6.61
C ALA A 175 -5.36 -12.29 -5.53
N ALA A 176 -6.21 -12.57 -4.55
CA ALA A 176 -5.93 -13.58 -3.53
C ALA A 176 -5.80 -14.99 -4.14
N ASN A 177 -6.68 -15.34 -5.08
CA ASN A 177 -6.60 -16.61 -5.80
C ASN A 177 -5.32 -16.72 -6.66
N GLN A 178 -4.91 -15.63 -7.31
CA GLN A 178 -3.65 -15.61 -8.07
C GLN A 178 -2.45 -15.85 -7.17
N ILE A 179 -2.40 -15.20 -6.00
CA ILE A 179 -1.32 -15.39 -5.03
C ILE A 179 -1.29 -16.82 -4.51
N ALA A 180 -2.45 -17.39 -4.13
CA ALA A 180 -2.53 -18.79 -3.70
C ALA A 180 -2.01 -19.76 -4.77
N SER A 181 -2.44 -19.59 -6.02
CA SER A 181 -1.96 -20.41 -7.14
C SER A 181 -0.45 -20.30 -7.34
N HIS A 182 0.13 -19.11 -7.19
CA HIS A 182 1.59 -18.94 -7.30
C HIS A 182 2.35 -19.63 -6.17
N ILE A 183 1.80 -19.61 -4.95
CA ILE A 183 2.36 -20.29 -3.78
C ILE A 183 2.29 -21.81 -3.95
N ASP A 184 1.14 -22.34 -4.35
CA ASP A 184 0.94 -23.78 -4.59
C ASP A 184 1.90 -24.32 -5.67
N CYS A 185 2.11 -23.56 -6.75
CA CYS A 185 3.09 -23.92 -7.78
C CYS A 185 4.54 -23.90 -7.24
N ALA A 186 4.87 -22.99 -6.33
CA ALA A 186 6.21 -22.92 -5.75
C ALA A 186 6.51 -24.15 -4.88
N PHE A 187 5.54 -24.61 -4.07
CA PHE A 187 5.68 -25.82 -3.26
C PHE A 187 5.77 -27.11 -4.10
N ALA A 188 5.05 -27.19 -5.21
CA ALA A 188 5.10 -28.36 -6.10
C ALA A 188 6.49 -28.59 -6.74
N HIS A 189 7.30 -27.54 -6.87
CA HIS A 189 8.66 -27.64 -7.41
C HIS A 189 9.72 -28.02 -6.38
N GLU A 190 9.47 -27.85 -5.08
CA GLU A 190 10.42 -28.23 -4.03
C GLU A 190 10.40 -29.75 -3.71
N ASP A 191 9.28 -30.43 -3.96
CA ASP A 191 9.12 -31.86 -3.63
C ASP A 191 9.77 -32.79 -4.66
N GLN A 192 9.95 -32.34 -5.91
CA GLN A 192 10.57 -33.14 -6.98
C GLN A 192 12.10 -33.29 -6.86
N GLY A 193 12.75 -32.55 -5.96
CA GLY A 193 14.21 -32.58 -5.79
C GLY A 193 14.74 -33.63 -4.82
N LYS A 194 13.88 -34.46 -4.19
CA LYS A 194 14.29 -35.43 -3.16
C LYS A 194 14.33 -36.89 -3.60
N ASP A 195 13.77 -37.23 -4.76
CA ASP A 195 13.69 -38.62 -5.21
C ASP A 195 14.85 -39.05 -6.13
N ASP A 196 15.60 -38.10 -6.71
CA ASP A 196 16.67 -38.41 -7.67
C ASP A 196 18.00 -38.84 -7.00
N ASP A 197 18.20 -38.55 -5.71
CA ASP A 197 19.43 -38.92 -4.98
C ASP A 197 19.42 -40.38 -4.47
N GLN A 198 18.29 -41.08 -4.47
CA GLN A 198 18.23 -42.49 -4.05
C GLN A 198 18.52 -43.50 -5.18
N ALA A 199 18.53 -43.07 -6.45
CA ALA A 199 18.80 -43.96 -7.58
C ALA A 199 20.30 -44.21 -7.84
N ALA A 200 21.21 -43.43 -7.24
CA ALA A 200 22.65 -43.52 -7.52
C ALA A 200 23.45 -44.50 -6.62
N ALA A 201 22.83 -45.11 -5.61
CA ALA A 201 23.54 -45.95 -4.62
C ALA A 201 23.52 -47.47 -4.90
N GLY A 202 22.85 -47.95 -5.96
CA GLY A 202 22.54 -49.37 -6.15
C GLY A 202 23.43 -50.20 -7.07
N GLY A 203 24.54 -49.70 -7.62
CA GLY A 203 25.24 -50.39 -8.72
C GLY A 203 26.77 -50.37 -8.67
N ARG A 204 27.40 -51.01 -7.67
CA ARG A 204 28.84 -51.34 -7.70
C ARG A 204 29.18 -52.62 -6.93
N GLU A 205 28.52 -53.72 -7.27
CA GLU A 205 29.00 -55.06 -6.91
C GLU A 205 28.85 -55.95 -8.14
N ASP A 206 29.91 -56.07 -8.96
CA ASP A 206 30.23 -57.26 -9.79
C ASP A 206 31.22 -56.91 -10.91
N GLU A 207 32.50 -56.70 -10.57
CA GLU A 207 33.56 -56.70 -11.61
C GLU A 207 34.95 -57.06 -11.06
N ARG A 208 35.03 -58.09 -10.19
CA ARG A 208 36.31 -58.63 -9.68
C ARG A 208 36.42 -60.16 -9.79
N ARG A 209 35.99 -60.73 -10.91
CA ARG A 209 36.29 -62.12 -11.27
C ARG A 209 36.58 -62.23 -12.76
N ASN A 210 37.81 -61.90 -13.15
CA ASN A 210 38.56 -62.55 -14.24
C ASN A 210 39.81 -61.72 -14.54
N ASN A 211 40.95 -62.13 -13.98
CA ASN A 211 42.16 -62.21 -14.77
C ASN A 211 43.09 -63.25 -14.15
N VAL A 212 43.30 -64.28 -14.96
CA VAL A 212 44.35 -65.30 -14.91
C VAL A 212 45.66 -64.66 -15.36
#